data_AF-A0A9X8YMA5-F1
#
_entry.id   AF-A0A9X8YMA5-F1
#
_cell.length_a   1.000
_cell.length_b   1.000
_cell.length_c   1.000
_cell.angle_alpha   90.00
_cell.angle_beta   90.00
_cell.angle_gamma   90.00
#
_symmetry.space_group_name_H-M   'P 1'
#
loop_
_entity.id
_entity.type
_entity.pdbx_description
1 polymer ?
#
loop_
_entity_poly.entity_id
_entity_poly.type
_entity_poly.pdbx_seq_one_letter_code
_entity_poly.pdbx_strand_id
1 'polypeptide(L)'
;ICAAPLATMASAREVAERHGGEIQIELFGRWTLEDARQWRGLGIRQAIYHRGRDAQASGQTWGRQDLDRMKALSDLGIELSVTGGIT
;
A
#
# COMPACT_ATOMS: atom_id res chain seq x y z
N ILE A 1 2.83 -8.02 -13.28
CA ILE A 1 3.35 -6.85 -12.55
C ILE A 1 2.15 -5.96 -12.26
N CYS A 2 1.83 -5.70 -10.99
CA CYS A 2 0.66 -4.88 -10.60
C CYS A 2 1.06 -3.60 -9.85
N ALA A 3 2.35 -3.29 -9.75
CA ALA A 3 2.83 -2.01 -9.23
C ALA A 3 3.16 -1.07 -10.41
N ALA A 4 2.87 0.23 -10.24
CA ALA A 4 3.35 1.23 -11.19
C ALA A 4 4.89 1.20 -11.27
N PRO A 5 5.51 1.54 -12.41
CA PRO A 5 6.97 1.64 -12.50
C PRO A 5 7.51 2.63 -11.45
N LEU A 6 8.67 2.31 -10.84
CA LEU A 6 9.29 3.18 -9.83
C LEU A 6 9.50 4.61 -10.33
N ALA A 7 9.86 4.79 -11.60
CA ALA A 7 10.05 6.11 -12.21
C ALA A 7 8.76 6.95 -12.19
N THR A 8 7.60 6.30 -12.41
CA THR A 8 6.29 6.96 -12.31
C THR A 8 6.00 7.40 -10.88
N MET A 9 6.27 6.53 -9.90
CA MET A 9 6.07 6.85 -8.49
C MET A 9 7.00 7.99 -8.02
N ALA A 10 8.26 7.98 -8.46
CA ALA A 10 9.23 9.03 -8.14
C ALA A 10 8.77 10.40 -8.69
N SER A 11 8.35 10.44 -9.95
CA SER A 11 7.85 11.68 -10.57
C SER A 11 6.58 12.19 -9.90
N ALA A 12 5.63 11.31 -9.56
CA ALA A 12 4.43 11.68 -8.84
C ALA A 12 4.73 12.23 -7.44
N ARG A 13 5.67 11.61 -6.72
CA ARG A 13 6.13 12.08 -5.40
C ARG A 13 6.74 13.48 -5.50
N GLU A 14 7.61 13.72 -6.46
CA GLU A 14 8.27 15.02 -6.66
C GLU A 14 7.26 16.14 -6.92
N VAL A 15 6.22 15.87 -7.73
CA VAL A 15 5.13 16.82 -7.95
C VAL A 15 4.35 17.06 -6.66
N ALA A 16 3.95 16.01 -5.93
CA ALA A 16 3.22 16.15 -4.68
C ALA A 16 4.01 16.99 -3.65
N GLU A 17 5.31 16.71 -3.50
CA GLU A 17 6.20 17.41 -2.58
C GLU A 17 6.33 18.90 -2.91
N ARG A 18 6.43 19.27 -4.19
CA ARG A 18 6.41 20.68 -4.64
C ARG A 18 5.14 21.44 -4.23
N HIS A 19 4.04 20.73 -4.03
CA HIS A 19 2.76 21.27 -3.60
C HIS A 19 2.47 21.03 -2.11
N GLY A 20 3.47 20.60 -1.33
CA GLY A 20 3.33 20.33 0.11
C GLY A 20 2.47 19.10 0.43
N GLY A 21 2.30 18.20 -0.53
CA GLY A 21 1.54 16.96 -0.40
C GLY A 21 2.41 15.71 -0.42
N GLU A 22 1.75 14.55 -0.26
CA GLU A 22 2.34 13.23 -0.35
C GLU A 22 1.53 12.34 -1.30
N ILE A 23 2.12 11.24 -1.75
CA ILE A 23 1.40 10.19 -2.50
C ILE A 23 1.19 8.96 -1.63
N GLN A 24 0.11 8.23 -1.91
CA GLN A 24 -0.21 6.95 -1.27
C GLN A 24 -0.23 5.84 -2.33
N ILE A 25 0.31 4.68 -2.00
CA ILE A 25 0.24 3.50 -2.89
C ILE A 25 -1.00 2.68 -2.55
N GLU A 26 -1.93 2.55 -3.49
CA GLU A 26 -3.04 1.62 -3.35
C GLU A 26 -2.57 0.19 -3.62
N LEU A 27 -2.72 -0.70 -2.63
CA LEU A 27 -2.27 -2.08 -2.74
C LEU A 27 -3.31 -2.93 -3.46
N PHE A 28 -3.08 -3.17 -4.76
CA PHE A 28 -3.91 -4.04 -5.58
C PHE A 28 -3.10 -5.11 -6.30
N GLY A 29 -3.69 -6.30 -6.50
CA GLY A 29 -3.07 -7.39 -7.22
C GLY A 29 -1.82 -7.95 -6.53
N ARG A 30 -0.76 -8.20 -7.31
CA ARG A 30 0.50 -8.80 -6.81
C ARG A 30 1.55 -7.72 -6.54
N TRP A 31 1.96 -7.62 -5.28
CA TRP A 31 3.08 -6.82 -4.77
C TRP A 31 3.88 -7.66 -3.76
N THR A 32 5.09 -7.22 -3.45
CA THR A 32 6.02 -7.89 -2.53
C THR A 32 6.54 -6.91 -1.47
N LEU A 33 7.12 -7.44 -0.40
CA LEU A 33 7.82 -6.59 0.58
C LEU A 33 9.08 -5.93 0.00
N GLU A 34 9.64 -6.46 -1.09
CA GLU A 34 10.72 -5.80 -1.80
C GLU A 34 10.22 -4.55 -2.52
N ASP A 35 9.06 -4.61 -3.17
CA ASP A 35 8.41 -3.43 -3.76
C ASP A 35 8.19 -2.35 -2.67
N ALA A 36 7.68 -2.75 -1.49
CA ALA A 36 7.49 -1.82 -0.38
C ALA A 36 8.80 -1.18 0.12
N ARG A 37 9.91 -1.93 0.15
CA ARG A 37 11.24 -1.37 0.47
C ARG A 37 11.70 -0.37 -0.58
N GLN A 38 11.43 -0.62 -1.86
CA GLN A 38 11.75 0.32 -2.93
C GLN A 38 10.94 1.61 -2.81
N TRP A 39 9.64 1.53 -2.49
CA TRP A 39 8.81 2.72 -2.25
C TRP A 39 9.32 3.54 -1.06
N ARG A 40 9.69 2.87 0.05
CA ARG A 40 10.34 3.53 1.20
C ARG A 40 11.67 4.18 0.81
N GLY A 41 12.47 3.53 -0.05
CA GLY A 41 13.72 4.08 -0.60
C GLY A 41 13.50 5.34 -1.43
N LEU A 42 12.37 5.44 -2.14
CA LEU A 42 11.92 6.67 -2.81
C LEU A 42 11.33 7.70 -1.83
N GLY A 43 11.25 7.38 -0.54
CA GLY A 43 10.67 8.19 0.52
C GLY A 43 9.14 8.30 0.50
N ILE A 44 8.47 7.40 -0.21
CA ILE A 44 7.01 7.22 -0.15
C ILE A 44 6.70 6.45 1.13
N ARG A 45 5.79 6.99 1.95
CA ARG A 45 5.58 6.49 3.32
C ARG A 45 4.21 5.87 3.54
N GLN A 46 3.27 6.11 2.66
CA GLN A 46 1.87 5.76 2.88
C GLN A 46 1.38 4.71 1.87
N ALA A 47 0.57 3.78 2.35
CA ALA A 47 -0.13 2.82 1.49
C ALA A 47 -1.56 2.55 1.97
N ILE A 48 -2.42 2.16 1.04
CA ILE A 48 -3.82 1.77 1.31
C ILE A 48 -3.93 0.26 1.17
N TYR A 49 -4.23 -0.44 2.27
CA TYR A 49 -4.53 -1.87 2.29
C TYR A 49 -6.03 -2.09 2.23
N HIS A 50 -6.51 -2.67 1.14
CA HIS A 50 -7.93 -2.85 0.88
C HIS A 50 -8.32 -4.33 0.86
N ARG A 51 -9.40 -4.68 1.55
CA ARG A 51 -10.08 -5.98 1.34
C ARG A 51 -11.06 -5.87 0.18
N GLY A 52 -10.74 -6.54 -0.93
CA GLY A 52 -11.53 -6.58 -2.16
C GLY A 52 -13.02 -6.84 -1.98
N ARG A 53 -13.86 -6.19 -2.81
CA ARG A 53 -15.32 -6.43 -2.83
C ARG A 53 -15.69 -7.90 -3.06
N ASP A 54 -14.98 -8.60 -3.94
CA ASP A 54 -15.24 -10.02 -4.23
C ASP A 54 -14.87 -10.92 -3.04
N ALA A 55 -13.79 -10.59 -2.34
CA ALA A 55 -13.40 -11.26 -1.10
C ALA A 55 -14.45 -11.06 0.01
N GLN A 56 -15.00 -9.86 0.12
CA GLN A 56 -16.12 -9.62 1.05
C GLN A 56 -17.37 -10.39 0.65
N ALA A 57 -17.72 -10.42 -0.65
CA ALA A 57 -18.89 -11.14 -1.16
C ALA A 57 -18.79 -12.67 -0.93
N SER A 58 -17.58 -13.21 -0.88
CA SER A 58 -17.32 -14.62 -0.54
C SER A 58 -17.23 -14.89 0.96
N GLY A 59 -17.50 -13.90 1.82
CA GLY A 59 -17.48 -14.03 3.28
C GLY A 59 -16.09 -13.99 3.91
N GLN A 60 -15.05 -13.63 3.14
CA GLN A 60 -13.70 -13.47 3.69
C GLN A 60 -13.64 -12.29 4.67
N THR A 61 -13.20 -12.57 5.89
CA THR A 61 -12.92 -11.58 6.92
C THR A 61 -11.43 -11.23 6.95
N TRP A 62 -11.05 -10.24 7.76
CA TRP A 62 -9.65 -9.96 8.03
C TRP A 62 -9.00 -11.16 8.71
N GLY A 63 -8.06 -11.82 8.02
CA GLY A 63 -7.40 -13.01 8.50
C GLY A 63 -6.02 -12.74 9.09
N ARG A 64 -5.41 -13.77 9.69
CA ARG A 64 -4.05 -13.67 10.22
C ARG A 64 -3.03 -13.27 9.16
N GLN A 65 -3.18 -13.79 7.93
CA GLN A 65 -2.29 -13.44 6.82
C GLN A 65 -2.35 -11.95 6.46
N ASP A 66 -3.52 -11.32 6.54
CA ASP A 66 -3.65 -9.88 6.31
C ASP A 66 -2.95 -9.09 7.40
N LEU A 67 -3.20 -9.45 8.66
CA LEU A 67 -2.56 -8.80 9.81
C LEU A 67 -1.04 -8.93 9.78
N ASP A 68 -0.51 -10.11 9.43
CA ASP A 68 0.93 -10.34 9.32
C ASP A 68 1.54 -9.49 8.18
N ARG A 69 0.84 -9.32 7.05
CA ARG A 69 1.27 -8.43 5.96
C ARG A 69 1.22 -6.96 6.37
N MET A 70 0.14 -6.52 7.01
CA MET A 70 0.00 -5.15 7.52
C MET A 70 1.11 -4.84 8.51
N LYS A 71 1.39 -5.77 9.43
CA LYS A 71 2.50 -5.65 10.37
C LYS A 71 3.83 -5.54 9.64
N ALA A 72 4.11 -6.40 8.67
CA ALA A 72 5.36 -6.35 7.92
C ALA A 72 5.55 -5.02 7.19
N LEU A 73 4.48 -4.44 6.62
CA LEU A 73 4.52 -3.11 6.02
C LEU A 73 4.78 -2.01 7.06
N SER A 74 4.08 -2.07 8.20
CA SER A 74 4.28 -1.13 9.32
C SER A 74 5.70 -1.19 9.88
N ASP A 75 6.29 -2.38 10.00
CA ASP A 75 7.67 -2.60 10.44
C ASP A 75 8.70 -2.01 9.45
N LEU A 76 8.33 -1.83 8.17
CA LEU A 76 9.13 -1.10 7.17
C LEU A 76 8.98 0.42 7.25
N GLY A 77 8.15 0.92 8.16
CA GLY A 77 7.79 2.33 8.27
C GLY A 77 6.78 2.77 7.22
N ILE A 78 5.97 1.86 6.66
CA ILE A 78 4.80 2.24 5.85
C ILE A 78 3.62 2.51 6.78
N GLU A 79 3.05 3.70 6.65
CA GLU A 79 1.81 4.12 7.31
C GLU A 79 0.62 3.59 6.51
N LEU A 80 -0.21 2.77 7.15
CA LEU A 80 -1.31 2.08 6.49
C LEU A 80 -2.65 2.74 6.77
N SER A 81 -3.34 3.11 5.68
CA SER A 81 -4.79 3.27 5.70
C SER A 81 -5.43 1.92 5.36
N VAL A 82 -6.29 1.41 6.24
CA VAL A 82 -6.98 0.11 6.03
C VAL A 82 -8.44 0.37 5.68
N THR A 83 -8.96 -0.32 4.66
CA THR A 83 -10.35 -0.15 4.19
C THR A 83 -10.97 -1.46 3.73
N GLY A 84 -12.30 -1.56 3.82
CA GLY A 84 -13.10 -2.73 3.44
C GLY A 84 -13.60 -3.55 4.64
N GLY A 85 -14.92 -3.51 4.88
CA GLY A 85 -15.60 -4.31 5.90
C GLY A 85 -15.01 -4.24 7.30
N ILE A 86 -14.75 -3.01 7.75
CA ILE A 86 -14.45 -2.65 9.14
C ILE A 86 -15.78 -2.26 9.79
N THR A 87 -16.07 -2.82 10.97
CA THR A 87 -17.30 -2.60 11.74
C THR A 87 -16.99 -2.44 13.21
#